data_AF-A0A6A8AMU7-F1
#
_entry.id   AF-A0A6A8AMU7-F1
#
_cell.length_a   1.000
_cell.length_b   1.000
_cell.length_c   1.000
_cell.angle_alpha   90.00
_cell.angle_beta   90.00
_cell.angle_gamma   90.00
#
_symmetry.space_group_name_H-M   'P 1'
#
loop_
_entity.id
_entity.type
_entity.pdbx_description
1 polymer ?
#
loop_
_entity_poly.entity_id
_entity_poly.type
_entity_poly.pdbx_seq_one_letter_code
_entity_poly.pdbx_strand_id
1 'polypeptide(L)'
;MTEIVGLDPKTRELLTNEVYRWDARHDTFEYSGHSHILEEKMKRNGLNEEEVHEELNRRKTVLDWMVKKGIRKYTDVVSVIRDYYVDPIRVFRKARLGTS
;
A
#
# COMPACT_ATOMS: atom_id res chain seq x y z
N MET A 1 -9.19 8.73 0.54
CA MET A 1 -8.26 8.54 -0.59
C MET A 1 -9.09 8.12 -1.77
N THR A 2 -8.99 8.90 -2.85
CA THR A 2 -9.84 8.74 -4.03
C THR A 2 -8.96 8.47 -5.24
N GLU A 3 -9.27 7.40 -5.95
CA GLU A 3 -8.68 7.07 -7.24
C GLU A 3 -9.46 7.78 -8.35
N ILE A 4 -8.74 8.34 -9.31
CA ILE A 4 -9.32 8.81 -10.57
C ILE A 4 -9.25 7.62 -11.53
N VAL A 5 -10.42 7.15 -11.96
CA VAL A 5 -10.54 5.97 -12.82
C VAL A 5 -10.55 6.37 -14.30
N GLY A 6 -11.14 7.51 -14.62
CA GLY A 6 -11.21 8.01 -15.99
C GLY A 6 -12.21 9.14 -16.18
N LEU A 7 -12.62 9.34 -17.42
CA LEU A 7 -13.61 10.32 -17.83
C LEU A 7 -14.77 9.60 -18.52
N ASP A 8 -16.00 9.90 -18.15
CA ASP A 8 -17.16 9.45 -18.92
C ASP A 8 -17.16 10.17 -20.28
N PRO A 9 -17.09 9.44 -21.42
CA PRO A 9 -16.99 10.05 -22.74
C PRO A 9 -18.27 10.76 -23.20
N LYS A 10 -19.43 10.47 -22.58
CA LYS A 10 -20.72 11.07 -22.92
C LYS A 10 -20.99 12.32 -22.07
N THR A 11 -20.77 12.24 -20.77
CA THR A 11 -21.11 13.35 -19.83
C THR A 11 -19.93 14.28 -19.59
N ARG A 12 -18.69 13.84 -19.89
CA ARG A 12 -17.42 14.51 -19.54
C ARG A 12 -17.22 14.67 -18.03
N GLU A 13 -17.86 13.83 -17.23
CA GLU A 13 -17.66 13.78 -15.79
C GLU A 13 -16.48 12.88 -15.40
N LEU A 14 -15.82 13.23 -14.30
CA LEU A 14 -14.73 12.42 -13.75
C LEU A 14 -15.31 11.20 -13.03
N LEU A 15 -14.83 10.01 -13.41
CA LEU A 15 -15.11 8.77 -12.70
C LEU A 15 -14.10 8.60 -11.58
N THR A 16 -14.60 8.51 -10.34
CA THR A 16 -13.76 8.40 -9.14
C THR A 16 -14.18 7.22 -8.26
N ASN A 17 -13.21 6.57 -7.61
CA ASN A 17 -13.44 5.51 -6.64
C ASN A 17 -12.85 5.91 -5.29
N GLU A 18 -13.64 5.92 -4.22
CA GLU A 18 -13.11 6.13 -2.86
C GLU A 18 -12.58 4.82 -2.31
N VAL A 19 -11.26 4.71 -2.17
CA VAL A 19 -10.59 3.46 -1.74
C VAL A 19 -10.42 3.40 -0.24
N TYR A 20 -10.15 4.54 0.39
CA TYR A 20 -10.08 4.64 1.84
C TYR A 20 -10.88 5.84 2.32
N ARG A 21 -11.65 5.67 3.39
CA ARG A 21 -12.38 6.74 4.07
C ARG A 21 -11.85 6.90 5.49
N TRP A 22 -11.79 8.13 5.99
CA TRP A 22 -11.48 8.40 7.40
C TRP A 22 -12.78 8.39 8.21
N ASP A 23 -12.83 7.54 9.23
CA ASP A 23 -13.86 7.59 10.26
C ASP A 23 -13.35 8.46 11.42
N ALA A 24 -13.85 9.70 11.45
CA ALA A 24 -13.49 10.69 12.47
C ALA A 24 -13.89 10.29 13.89
N ARG A 25 -14.91 9.42 14.05
CA ARG A 25 -15.39 9.01 15.37
C ARG A 25 -14.40 8.09 16.07
N HIS A 26 -13.76 7.21 15.31
CA HIS A 26 -12.82 6.21 15.83
C HIS A 26 -11.36 6.53 15.51
N ASP A 27 -11.11 7.60 14.74
CA ASP A 27 -9.81 7.95 14.19
C ASP A 27 -9.17 6.78 13.41
N THR A 28 -9.98 6.13 12.58
CA THR A 28 -9.58 4.97 11.78
C THR A 28 -9.73 5.25 10.29
N PHE A 29 -9.01 4.46 9.49
CA PHE A 29 -9.18 4.44 8.03
C PHE A 29 -9.87 3.13 7.63
N GLU A 30 -10.98 3.24 6.94
CA GLU A 30 -11.73 2.11 6.40
C GLU A 30 -11.36 1.91 4.94
N TYR A 31 -11.03 0.67 4.56
CA TYR A 31 -10.81 0.28 3.17
C TYR A 31 -12.15 -0.07 2.52
N SER A 32 -12.44 0.48 1.33
CA SER A 32 -13.71 0.25 0.63
C SER A 32 -13.84 -1.14 0.02
N GLY A 33 -12.76 -1.93 0.01
CA GLY A 33 -12.74 -3.30 -0.53
C GLY A 33 -12.20 -3.39 -1.95
N HIS A 34 -12.07 -2.29 -2.70
CA HIS A 34 -11.73 -2.33 -4.12
C HIS A 34 -10.84 -1.15 -4.56
N SER A 35 -9.82 -1.46 -5.37
CA SER A 35 -8.91 -0.50 -6.00
C SER A 35 -8.73 -0.83 -7.48
N HIS A 36 -9.13 0.09 -8.35
CA HIS A 36 -8.96 -0.07 -9.79
C HIS A 36 -7.49 -0.02 -10.21
N ILE A 37 -6.67 0.76 -9.48
CA ILE A 37 -5.23 0.82 -9.73
C ILE A 37 -4.56 -0.52 -9.44
N LEU A 38 -4.97 -1.22 -8.37
CA LEU A 38 -4.47 -2.56 -8.08
C LEU A 38 -4.91 -3.56 -9.15
N GLU A 39 -6.16 -3.49 -9.61
CA GLU A 39 -6.64 -4.33 -10.73
C GLU A 39 -5.88 -4.11 -12.03
N GLU A 40 -5.59 -2.85 -12.38
CA GLU A 40 -4.80 -2.54 -13.55
C GLU A 40 -3.38 -3.13 -13.44
N LYS A 41 -2.74 -2.99 -12.26
CA LYS A 41 -1.42 -3.57 -12.00
C LYS A 41 -1.43 -5.09 -12.05
N MET A 42 -2.46 -5.74 -11.52
CA MET A 42 -2.65 -7.18 -11.61
C MET A 42 -2.67 -7.64 -13.06
N LYS A 43 -3.56 -7.04 -13.87
CA LYS A 43 -3.70 -7.36 -15.30
C LYS A 43 -2.40 -7.12 -16.08
N ARG A 44 -1.75 -5.98 -15.86
CA ARG A 44 -0.53 -5.61 -16.58
C ARG A 44 0.68 -6.50 -16.27
N ASN A 45 0.76 -6.99 -15.04
CA ASN A 45 1.90 -7.77 -14.57
C ASN A 45 1.61 -9.28 -14.51
N GLY A 46 0.39 -9.71 -14.87
CA GLY A 46 -0.04 -11.11 -14.78
C GLY A 46 -0.11 -11.63 -13.35
N LEU A 47 -0.34 -10.75 -12.37
CA LEU A 47 -0.45 -11.11 -10.96
C LEU A 47 -1.89 -11.47 -10.60
N ASN A 48 -2.06 -12.41 -9.69
CA ASN A 48 -3.34 -12.68 -9.05
C ASN A 48 -3.54 -11.82 -7.79
N GLU A 49 -4.76 -11.88 -7.24
CA GLU A 49 -5.16 -11.08 -6.07
C GLU A 49 -4.36 -11.45 -4.81
N GLU A 50 -4.08 -12.75 -4.61
CA GLU A 50 -3.30 -13.24 -3.48
C GLU A 50 -1.88 -12.67 -3.51
N GLU A 51 -1.19 -12.71 -4.65
CA GLU A 51 0.17 -12.18 -4.82
C GLU A 51 0.24 -10.67 -4.51
N VAL A 52 -0.76 -9.90 -4.93
CA VAL A 52 -0.83 -8.46 -4.63
C VAL A 52 -1.11 -8.23 -3.15
N HIS A 53 -2.03 -9.00 -2.56
CA HIS A 53 -2.35 -8.88 -1.15
C HIS A 53 -1.16 -9.24 -0.26
N GLU A 54 -0.42 -10.31 -0.60
CA GLU A 54 0.82 -10.69 0.06
C GLU A 54 1.87 -9.58 0.00
N GLU A 55 2.06 -8.95 -1.17
CA GLU A 55 3.01 -7.85 -1.31
C GLU A 55 2.60 -6.61 -0.50
N LEU A 56 1.31 -6.27 -0.47
CA LEU A 56 0.79 -5.18 0.36
C LEU A 56 1.00 -5.47 1.85
N ASN A 57 0.72 -6.68 2.31
CA ASN A 57 0.94 -7.10 3.69
C ASN A 57 2.44 -7.09 4.05
N ARG A 58 3.30 -7.50 3.13
CA ARG A 58 4.75 -7.45 3.31
C ARG A 58 5.25 -6.02 3.50
N ARG A 59 4.82 -5.09 2.64
CA ARG A 59 5.16 -3.66 2.76
C ARG A 59 4.62 -3.05 4.05
N LYS A 60 3.36 -3.34 4.39
CA LYS A 60 2.74 -2.90 5.65
C LYS A 60 3.57 -3.35 6.84
N THR A 61 3.95 -4.62 6.89
CA THR A 61 4.77 -5.18 7.98
C THR A 61 6.09 -4.43 8.14
N VAL A 62 6.76 -4.08 7.04
CA VAL A 62 8.02 -3.32 7.07
C VAL A 62 7.79 -1.90 7.61
N LEU A 63 6.72 -1.22 7.19
CA LEU A 63 6.37 0.12 7.68
C LEU A 63 6.03 0.09 9.18
N ASP A 64 5.24 -0.89 9.61
CA ASP A 64 4.87 -1.07 11.03
C ASP A 64 6.11 -1.34 11.90
N TRP A 65 7.05 -2.14 11.38
CA TRP A 65 8.33 -2.38 12.04
C TRP A 65 9.17 -1.10 12.17
N MET A 66 9.21 -0.24 11.14
CA MET A 66 9.90 1.04 11.19
C MET A 66 9.30 1.94 12.29
N VAL A 67 7.98 1.99 12.40
CA VAL A 67 7.29 2.74 13.48
C VAL A 67 7.68 2.21 14.85
N LYS A 68 7.61 0.88 15.06
CA LYS A 68 7.95 0.24 16.33
C LYS A 68 9.41 0.44 16.73
N LYS A 69 10.35 0.45 15.78
CA LYS A 69 11.78 0.70 16.02
C LYS A 69 12.14 2.19 16.08
N GLY A 70 11.16 3.09 15.92
CA GLY A 70 11.41 4.53 15.97
C GLY A 70 12.20 5.08 14.77
N ILE A 71 12.21 4.37 13.65
CA ILE A 71 12.87 4.80 12.41
C ILE A 71 12.01 5.90 11.77
N ARG A 72 12.29 7.16 12.16
CA ARG A 72 11.50 8.34 11.75
C ARG A 72 12.32 9.38 10.98
N LYS A 73 13.65 9.32 11.06
CA LYS A 73 14.53 10.23 10.33
C LYS A 73 14.42 9.92 8.83
N TYR A 74 14.18 10.96 8.03
CA TYR A 74 13.99 10.86 6.58
C TYR A 74 15.05 9.98 5.88
N THR A 75 16.33 10.18 6.20
CA THR A 75 17.44 9.42 5.59
C THR A 75 17.34 7.92 5.87
N ASP A 76 16.91 7.57 7.08
CA ASP A 76 16.87 6.19 7.55
C ASP A 76 15.64 5.48 6.97
N VAL A 77 14.51 6.20 6.89
CA VAL A 77 13.31 5.75 6.19
C VAL A 77 13.61 5.44 4.73
N VAL A 78 14.26 6.38 4.02
CA VAL A 78 14.65 6.18 2.62
C VAL A 78 15.61 5.01 2.46
N SER A 79 16.55 4.82 3.40
CA SER A 79 17.45 3.67 3.39
C SER A 79 16.69 2.35 3.45
N VAL A 80 15.71 2.21 4.35
CA VAL A 80 14.89 0.99 4.46
C VAL A 80 14.07 0.75 3.19
N ILE A 81 13.49 1.80 2.61
CA ILE A 81 12.71 1.70 1.37
C ILE A 81 13.61 1.23 0.21
N ARG A 82 14.80 1.81 0.04
CA ARG A 82 15.75 1.39 -1.01
C ARG A 82 16.19 -0.05 -0.82
N ASP A 83 16.50 -0.45 0.42
CA ASP A 83 16.84 -1.82 0.76
C ASP A 83 15.71 -2.81 0.39
N TYR A 84 14.45 -2.41 0.60
CA TYR A 84 13.29 -3.22 0.24
C TYR A 84 13.15 -3.39 -1.28
N TYR A 85 13.43 -2.35 -2.06
CA TYR A 85 13.46 -2.45 -3.52
C TYR A 85 14.57 -3.37 -4.05
N VAL A 86 15.69 -3.47 -3.34
CA VAL A 86 16.82 -4.36 -3.70
C VAL A 86 16.55 -5.81 -3.30
N ASP A 87 16.11 -6.03 -2.07
CA ASP A 87 15.80 -7.37 -1.55
C ASP A 87 14.62 -7.32 -0.54
N PRO A 88 13.38 -7.45 -1.05
CA PRO A 88 12.20 -7.35 -0.20
C PRO A 88 12.09 -8.50 0.80
N ILE A 89 12.61 -9.69 0.47
CA ILE A 89 12.54 -10.87 1.33
C ILE A 89 13.43 -10.68 2.56
N ARG A 90 14.67 -10.22 2.38
CA ARG A 90 15.59 -9.94 3.49
C ARG A 90 15.04 -8.88 4.43
N VAL A 91 14.54 -7.77 3.90
CA VAL A 91 13.98 -6.67 4.71
C VAL A 91 12.73 -7.11 5.44
N PHE A 92 11.83 -7.83 4.77
CA PHE A 92 10.63 -8.37 5.40
C PHE A 92 10.94 -9.35 6.54
N ARG A 93 11.87 -10.29 6.34
CA ARG A 93 12.28 -11.23 7.39
C ARG A 93 12.83 -10.49 8.61
N LYS A 94 13.68 -9.47 8.39
CA LYS A 94 14.19 -8.61 9.46
C LYS A 94 13.06 -7.89 10.20
N ALA A 95 12.11 -7.32 9.46
CA ALA A 95 10.96 -6.63 10.03
C ALA A 95 10.10 -7.56 10.90
N ARG A 96 9.77 -8.75 10.37
CA ARG A 96 8.94 -9.77 11.04
C ARG A 96 9.58 -10.32 12.31
N LEU A 97 10.90 -10.54 12.32
CA LEU A 97 11.62 -10.98 13.51
C LEU A 97 11.77 -9.86 14.55
N GLY A 98 11.88 -8.61 14.10
CA GLY A 98 12.00 -7.45 14.97
C GLY A 98 10.68 -6.96 15.58
N THR A 99 9.56 -7.53 15.14
CA THR A 99 8.21 -7.33 15.70
C THR A 99 7.85 -8.30 16.82
N SER A 100 8.62 -9.38 17.00
CA SER A 100 8.54 -10.30 18.15
C SER A 100 9.05 -9.67 19.44
#